data_AF-A0A6C0DZ76-F1
#
_entry.id   AF-A0A6C0DZ76-F1
#
_cell.length_a   1.000
_cell.length_b   1.000
_cell.length_c   1.000
_cell.angle_alpha   90.00
_cell.angle_beta   90.00
_cell.angle_gamma   90.00
#
_symmetry.space_group_name_H-M   'P 1'
#
loop_
_entity.id
_entity.type
_entity.pdbx_description
1 polymer ?
#
loop_
_entity_poly.entity_id
_entity_poly.type
_entity_poly.pdbx_seq_one_letter_code
_entity_poly.pdbx_strand_id
1 'polypeptide(L)'
;MGYKLDTFLSIPLAILIYTLSEKLIINMTCDNIYDEKVQKSFVISFIVGFLFILLAMTIFRKGSNLYNRMINSSFYITGIFMIMNSVLFSWSDLDEGTKIIILGITLTGIVMYSYNRKHI
;
A
#
# COMPACT_ATOMS: atom_id res chain seq x y z
N MET A 1 8.30 8.77 -26.81
CA MET A 1 7.20 9.41 -26.06
C MET A 1 7.39 9.02 -24.61
N GLY A 2 7.93 9.96 -23.84
CA GLY A 2 8.96 9.62 -22.85
C GLY A 2 8.62 10.11 -21.46
N TYR A 3 8.83 9.23 -20.48
CA TYR A 3 9.04 9.47 -19.05
C TYR A 3 8.08 10.42 -18.34
N LYS A 4 8.06 11.69 -18.75
CA LYS A 4 7.18 12.75 -18.22
C LYS A 4 5.70 12.40 -18.38
N LEU A 5 5.31 11.88 -19.54
CA LEU A 5 3.90 11.55 -19.83
C LEU A 5 3.45 10.32 -19.02
N ASP A 6 4.28 9.27 -18.95
CA ASP A 6 4.01 8.08 -18.14
C ASP A 6 3.92 8.42 -16.64
N THR A 7 4.78 9.32 -16.17
CA THR A 7 4.77 9.77 -14.76
C THR A 7 3.55 10.63 -14.49
N PHE A 8 3.20 11.54 -15.41
CA PHE A 8 2.02 12.39 -15.28
C PHE A 8 0.72 11.57 -15.25
N LEU A 9 0.59 10.57 -16.13
CA LEU A 9 -0.57 9.67 -16.15
C LEU A 9 -0.62 8.67 -14.99
N SER A 10 0.52 8.41 -14.33
CA SER A 10 0.55 7.54 -13.14
C SER A 10 -0.16 8.15 -11.93
N ILE A 11 -0.21 9.49 -11.83
CA ILE A 11 -0.88 10.19 -10.73
C ILE A 11 -2.41 9.96 -10.77
N PRO A 12 -3.14 10.28 -11.85
CA PRO A 12 -4.58 10.04 -11.90
C PRO A 12 -4.92 8.54 -11.82
N LEU A 13 -4.08 7.67 -12.39
CA LEU A 13 -4.26 6.22 -12.23
C LEU A 13 -4.11 5.80 -10.76
N ALA A 14 -3.12 6.33 -10.04
CA ALA A 14 -2.94 6.06 -8.61
C ALA A 14 -4.14 6.52 -7.78
N ILE A 15 -4.72 7.69 -8.09
CA ILE A 15 -5.93 8.20 -7.44
C ILE A 15 -7.12 7.27 -7.70
N LEU A 16 -7.30 6.80 -8.94
CA LEU A 16 -8.37 5.86 -9.28
C LEU A 16 -8.21 4.54 -8.52
N ILE A 17 -7.01 3.95 -8.53
CA ILE A 17 -6.73 2.70 -7.82
C ILE A 17 -6.96 2.88 -6.31
N TYR A 18 -6.49 4.01 -5.74
CA TYR A 18 -6.69 4.34 -4.33
C TYR A 18 -8.18 4.40 -3.98
N THR A 19 -8.94 5.21 -4.73
CA THR A 19 -10.37 5.45 -4.46
C THR A 19 -11.18 4.16 -4.60
N LEU A 20 -10.88 3.35 -5.62
CA LEU A 20 -11.50 2.05 -5.81
C LEU A 20 -11.19 1.12 -4.64
N SER A 21 -9.93 1.09 -4.19
CA SER A 21 -9.50 0.23 -3.08
C SER A 21 -10.20 0.63 -1.78
N GLU A 22 -10.26 1.92 -1.44
CA GLU A 22 -11.01 2.38 -0.27
C GLU A 22 -12.50 1.99 -0.34
N LYS A 23 -13.15 2.19 -1.50
CA LYS A 23 -14.57 1.83 -1.65
C LYS A 23 -14.80 0.33 -1.48
N LEU A 24 -13.90 -0.51 -1.98
CA LEU A 24 -13.96 -1.95 -1.77
C LEU A 24 -13.77 -2.32 -0.29
N ILE A 25 -12.79 -1.72 0.39
CA ILE A 25 -12.51 -1.99 1.81
C ILE A 25 -13.71 -1.57 2.69
N ILE A 26 -14.29 -0.39 2.44
CA ILE A 26 -15.48 0.08 3.15
C ILE A 26 -16.65 -0.90 2.93
N ASN A 27 -16.85 -1.36 1.68
CA ASN A 27 -17.93 -2.30 1.36
C ASN A 27 -17.72 -3.66 2.05
N MET A 28 -16.48 -4.16 2.10
CA MET A 28 -16.15 -5.42 2.79
C MET A 28 -16.28 -5.33 4.32
N THR A 29 -16.22 -4.12 4.88
CA THR A 29 -16.32 -3.88 6.33
C THR A 29 -17.70 -3.39 6.77
N CYS A 30 -18.67 -3.28 5.84
CA CYS A 30 -19.98 -2.69 6.09
C CYS A 30 -20.80 -3.35 7.19
N ASP A 31 -20.60 -4.64 7.46
CA ASP A 31 -21.42 -5.42 8.42
C ASP A 31 -20.93 -5.34 9.88
N ASN A 32 -19.84 -4.62 10.17
CA ASN A 32 -19.26 -4.55 11.53
C ASN A 32 -19.77 -3.35 12.35
N ILE A 33 -19.76 -3.51 13.68
CA ILE A 33 -19.97 -2.43 14.66
C ILE A 33 -19.01 -1.26 14.36
N TYR A 34 -19.48 -0.02 14.51
CA TYR A 34 -18.84 1.19 13.96
C TYR A 34 -17.34 1.35 14.30
N ASP A 35 -16.92 1.07 15.54
CA ASP A 35 -15.51 1.14 15.94
C ASP A 35 -14.65 0.01 15.36
N GLU A 36 -15.13 -1.24 15.39
CA GLU A 36 -14.44 -2.37 14.78
C GLU A 36 -14.31 -2.22 13.26
N LYS A 37 -15.29 -1.59 12.63
CA LYS A 37 -15.29 -1.32 11.18
C LYS A 37 -14.12 -0.42 10.80
N VAL A 38 -13.88 0.64 11.58
CA VAL A 38 -12.80 1.60 11.33
C VAL A 38 -11.44 0.93 11.49
N GLN A 39 -11.24 0.19 12.58
CA GLN A 39 -9.98 -0.54 12.81
C GLN A 39 -9.71 -1.61 11.74
N LYS A 40 -10.70 -2.45 11.41
CA LYS A 40 -10.57 -3.47 10.35
C LYS A 40 -10.26 -2.83 8.99
N SER A 41 -10.89 -1.70 8.67
CA SER A 41 -10.63 -0.95 7.45
C SER A 41 -9.17 -0.48 7.36
N PHE A 42 -8.59 0.02 8.46
CA PHE A 42 -7.19 0.45 8.49
C PHE A 42 -6.21 -0.71 8.33
N VAL A 43 -6.45 -1.84 9.01
CA VAL A 43 -5.61 -3.03 8.87
C VAL A 43 -5.65 -3.57 7.45
N ILE A 44 -6.85 -3.68 6.86
CA ILE A 44 -6.99 -4.12 5.47
C ILE A 44 -6.29 -3.15 4.52
N SER A 45 -6.43 -1.83 4.75
CA SER A 45 -5.75 -0.80 3.94
C SER A 45 -4.23 -0.92 3.99
N PHE A 46 -3.67 -1.24 5.17
CA PHE A 46 -2.24 -1.50 5.33
C PHE A 46 -1.78 -2.72 4.52
N ILE A 47 -2.51 -3.84 4.63
CA ILE A 47 -2.20 -5.09 3.92
C ILE A 47 -2.30 -4.91 2.40
N VAL A 48 -3.38 -4.28 1.92
CA VAL A 48 -3.57 -3.99 0.49
C VAL A 48 -2.49 -3.05 -0.02
N GLY A 49 -2.13 -2.02 0.74
CA GLY A 49 -1.02 -1.13 0.39
C GLY A 49 0.31 -1.86 0.25
N PHE A 50 0.59 -2.81 1.15
CA PHE A 50 1.80 -3.65 1.08
C PHE A 50 1.78 -4.58 -0.14
N LEU A 51 0.63 -5.19 -0.44
CA LEU A 51 0.46 -6.02 -1.64
C LEU A 51 0.68 -5.23 -2.93
N PHE A 52 0.22 -3.98 -3.01
CA PHE A 52 0.47 -3.12 -4.17
C PHE A 52 1.95 -2.82 -4.38
N ILE A 53 2.71 -2.59 -3.31
CA ILE A 53 4.17 -2.43 -3.38
C ILE A 53 4.81 -3.73 -3.88
N LEU A 54 4.39 -4.89 -3.35
CA LEU A 54 4.91 -6.19 -3.79
C LEU A 54 4.62 -6.45 -5.27
N LEU A 55 3.41 -6.16 -5.75
CA LEU A 55 3.05 -6.29 -7.16
C LEU A 55 3.88 -5.35 -8.05
N ALA A 56 4.14 -4.12 -7.60
CA ALA A 56 5.02 -3.19 -8.30
C ALA A 56 6.47 -3.70 -8.36
N MET A 57 6.96 -4.35 -7.29
CA MET A 57 8.31 -4.90 -7.21
C MET A 57 8.50 -6.22 -7.97
N THR A 58 7.44 -6.99 -8.19
CA THR A 58 7.50 -8.33 -8.78
C THR A 58 6.95 -8.34 -10.21
N ILE A 59 5.64 -8.19 -10.36
CA ILE A 59 4.92 -8.33 -11.63
C ILE A 59 5.24 -7.19 -12.58
N PHE A 60 5.27 -5.96 -12.07
CA PHE A 60 5.48 -4.78 -12.91
C PHE A 60 6.93 -4.31 -12.96
N ARG A 61 7.89 -5.11 -12.48
CA ARG A 61 9.30 -4.73 -12.43
C ARG A 61 9.89 -4.57 -13.83
N LYS A 62 10.84 -3.62 -13.97
CA LYS A 62 11.60 -3.45 -15.21
C LYS A 62 12.27 -4.77 -15.61
N GLY A 63 11.87 -5.31 -16.77
CA GLY A 63 12.33 -6.60 -17.30
C GLY A 63 11.31 -7.74 -17.19
N SER A 64 10.12 -7.52 -16.61
CA SER A 64 9.02 -8.50 -16.66
C SER A 64 8.21 -8.40 -17.95
N ASN A 65 7.51 -9.49 -18.32
CA ASN A 65 6.59 -9.50 -19.47
C ASN A 65 5.42 -8.52 -19.32
N LEU A 66 5.07 -8.15 -18.09
CA LEU A 66 3.97 -7.23 -17.78
C LEU A 66 4.47 -5.82 -17.43
N TYR A 67 5.74 -5.50 -17.72
CA TYR A 67 6.32 -4.21 -17.39
C TYR A 67 5.55 -3.07 -18.07
N ASN A 68 4.89 -2.26 -17.25
CA ASN A 68 4.34 -0.98 -17.65
C ASN A 68 4.73 0.05 -16.60
N ARG A 69 5.52 1.05 -17.00
CA ARG A 69 6.05 2.07 -16.09
C ARG A 69 4.96 2.87 -15.40
N MET A 70 3.91 3.25 -16.14
CA MET A 70 2.79 4.02 -15.61
C MET A 70 2.09 3.23 -14.50
N ILE A 71 1.79 1.95 -14.77
CA ILE A 71 1.15 1.05 -13.80
C ILE A 71 2.08 0.82 -12.61
N ASN A 72 3.35 0.50 -12.84
CA ASN A 72 4.35 0.29 -11.80
C ASN A 72 4.41 1.48 -10.82
N SER A 73 4.59 2.70 -11.34
CA SER A 73 4.63 3.92 -10.53
C SER A 73 3.32 4.17 -9.80
N SER A 74 2.18 3.90 -10.44
CA SER A 74 0.86 4.07 -9.81
C SER A 74 0.69 3.16 -8.61
N PHE A 75 1.04 1.87 -8.75
CA PHE A 75 0.98 0.90 -7.65
C PHE A 75 1.92 1.25 -6.50
N TYR A 76 3.12 1.78 -6.78
CA TYR A 76 4.00 2.30 -5.74
C TYR A 76 3.38 3.48 -4.99
N ILE A 77 2.90 4.49 -5.73
CA ILE A 77 2.31 5.70 -5.13
C ILE A 77 1.09 5.32 -4.28
N THR A 78 0.17 4.53 -4.84
CA THR A 78 -1.02 4.08 -4.11
C THR A 78 -0.65 3.24 -2.90
N GLY A 79 0.26 2.28 -3.04
CA GLY A 79 0.66 1.40 -1.92
C GLY A 79 1.29 2.17 -0.76
N ILE A 80 2.20 3.10 -1.07
CA ILE A 80 2.81 3.98 -0.06
C ILE A 80 1.75 4.87 0.59
N PHE A 81 0.87 5.48 -0.20
CA PHE A 81 -0.16 6.37 0.31
C PHE A 81 -1.17 5.65 1.20
N MET A 82 -1.58 4.42 0.85
CA MET A 82 -2.45 3.59 1.69
C MET A 82 -1.79 3.22 3.02
N ILE A 83 -0.50 2.85 3.01
CA ILE A 83 0.25 2.58 4.24
C ILE A 83 0.36 3.84 5.09
N MET A 84 0.72 4.98 4.49
CA MET A 84 0.78 6.26 5.22
C MET A 84 -0.58 6.63 5.80
N ASN A 85 -1.68 6.42 5.07
CA ASN A 85 -3.01 6.72 5.56
C ASN A 85 -3.38 5.84 6.76
N SER A 86 -3.14 4.54 6.66
CA SER A 86 -3.39 3.59 7.75
C SER A 86 -2.51 3.82 8.98
N VAL A 87 -1.23 4.21 8.80
CA VAL A 87 -0.29 4.34 9.91
C VAL A 87 -0.23 5.75 10.51
N LEU A 88 -0.14 6.79 9.69
CA LEU A 88 0.08 8.17 10.17
C LEU A 88 -1.21 8.90 10.50
N PHE A 89 -2.23 8.78 9.65
CA PHE A 89 -3.49 9.51 9.84
C PHE A 89 -4.44 8.82 10.81
N SER A 90 -4.31 7.49 10.94
CA SER A 90 -5.19 6.68 11.79
C SER A 90 -4.53 6.19 13.09
N TRP A 91 -3.31 6.64 13.39
CA TRP A 91 -2.55 6.15 14.56
C TRP A 91 -3.31 6.31 15.87
N SER A 92 -4.01 7.43 16.06
CA SER A 92 -4.76 7.71 17.29
C SER A 92 -5.94 6.76 17.51
N ASP A 93 -6.52 6.27 16.41
CA ASP A 93 -7.79 5.53 16.42
C ASP A 93 -7.57 4.00 16.43
N LEU A 94 -6.32 3.58 16.25
CA LEU A 94 -5.91 2.19 16.32
C LEU A 94 -5.76 1.74 17.78
N ASP A 95 -6.27 0.54 18.06
CA ASP A 95 -5.99 -0.16 19.31
C ASP A 95 -4.48 -0.45 19.45
N GLU A 96 -4.01 -0.50 20.70
CA GLU A 96 -2.59 -0.67 21.02
C GLU A 96 -2.03 -2.00 20.49
N GLY A 97 -2.84 -3.07 20.49
CA GLY A 97 -2.45 -4.34 19.90
C GLY A 97 -2.20 -4.25 18.39
N THR A 98 -3.02 -3.48 17.67
CA THR A 98 -2.88 -3.28 16.23
C THR A 98 -1.64 -2.46 15.88
N LYS A 99 -1.36 -1.41 16.67
CA LYS A 99 -0.12 -0.61 16.53
C LYS A 99 1.12 -1.48 16.67
N ILE A 100 1.16 -2.38 17.65
CA ILE A 100 2.29 -3.30 17.88
C ILE A 100 2.50 -4.21 16.66
N ILE A 101 1.43 -4.76 16.08
CA ILE A 101 1.50 -5.61 14.89
C ILE A 101 2.09 -4.82 13.70
N ILE A 102 1.57 -3.62 13.44
CA ILE A 102 2.06 -2.75 12.35
C ILE A 102 3.54 -2.42 12.54
N LEU A 103 3.96 -2.05 13.75
CA LEU A 103 5.36 -1.79 14.08
C LEU A 103 6.23 -3.04 13.87
N GLY A 104 5.75 -4.21 14.29
CA GLY A 104 6.43 -5.49 14.11
C GLY A 104 6.68 -5.85 12.65
N ILE A 105 5.67 -5.67 11.79
CA ILE A 105 5.80 -5.89 10.34
C ILE A 105 6.79 -4.89 9.73
N THR A 106 6.70 -3.63 10.12
CA THR A 106 7.57 -2.56 9.59
C THR A 106 9.03 -2.80 10.00
N LEU A 107 9.28 -3.14 11.27
CA LEU A 107 10.60 -3.50 11.77
C LEU A 107 11.17 -4.72 11.05
N THR A 108 10.37 -5.76 10.88
CA THR A 108 10.78 -6.97 10.14
C THR A 108 11.18 -6.63 8.70
N GLY A 109 10.39 -5.78 8.02
CA GLY A 109 10.70 -5.29 6.68
C GLY A 109 12.02 -4.52 6.62
N ILE A 110 12.27 -3.61 7.57
CA ILE A 110 13.52 -2.84 7.65
C ILE A 110 14.72 -3.77 7.90
N VAL A 111 14.58 -4.73 8.82
CA VAL A 111 15.63 -5.71 9.13
C VAL A 111 15.95 -6.55 7.89
N MET A 112 14.94 -7.14 7.25
CA MET A 112 15.14 -7.93 6.03
C MET A 112 15.79 -7.12 4.91
N TYR A 113 15.35 -5.87 4.70
CA TYR A 113 15.95 -4.98 3.72
C TYR A 113 17.43 -4.69 4.02
N SER A 114 17.76 -4.43 5.30
CA SER A 114 19.13 -4.17 5.73
C SER A 114 20.06 -5.38 5.53
N TYR A 115 19.57 -6.59 5.79
CA TYR A 115 20.34 -7.82 5.56
C TYR A 115 20.55 -8.11 4.07
N ASN A 116 19.53 -7.95 3.23
CA ASN A 116 19.67 -8.17 1.79
C ASN A 116 20.61 -7.15 1.12
N ARG A 117 20.77 -5.95 1.69
CA ARG A 117 21.71 -4.95 1.18
C ARG A 117 23.19 -5.30 1.44
N LYS A 118 23.49 -6.22 2.37
CA LYS A 118 24.86 -6.71 2.61
C LYS A 118 25.29 -7.82 1.63
N HIS A 119 24.38 -8.37 0.84
CA HIS A 119 24.64 -9.47 -0.09
C HIS A 119 24.70 -9.04 -1.58
N ILE A 120 24.72 -7.73 -1.84
CA ILE A 120 24.99 -7.12 -3.17
C ILE A 120 26.24 -6.26 -3.03
#